data_AF-A0A2V6WQF3-F1
#
_entry.id   AF-A0A2V6WQF3-F1
#
_cell.length_a   1.000
_cell.length_b   1.000
_cell.length_c   1.000
_cell.angle_alpha   90.00
_cell.angle_beta   90.00
_cell.angle_gamma   90.00
#
_symmetry.space_group_name_H-M   'P 1'
#
loop_
_entity.id
_entity.type
_entity.pdbx_description
1 polymer ?
#
loop_
_entity_poly.entity_id
_entity_poly.type
_entity_poly.pdbx_seq_one_letter_code
_entity_poly.pdbx_strand_id
1 'polypeptide(L)'
;MIHCRRMASLERRVAVDAARAAGHLLKRELLGPRRIAYKDSPTNLVTEMDARAEELIVGCLTAAFPHDAMLGEERGATAGRSGRRWIIDPLDGTTN
;
A
#
# COMPACT_ATOMS: atom_id res chain seq x y z
N MET A 1 4.89 0.58 39.94
CA MET A 1 5.53 1.25 38.78
C MET A 1 5.06 0.54 37.52
N ILE A 2 4.02 1.08 36.87
CA ILE A 2 3.26 0.41 35.81
C ILE A 2 4.02 0.55 34.47
N HIS A 3 4.56 -0.55 33.94
CA HIS A 3 4.97 -0.61 32.54
C HIS A 3 3.80 -1.11 31.69
N CYS A 4 2.88 -0.20 31.35
CA CYS A 4 1.87 -0.46 30.32
C CYS A 4 2.57 -0.35 28.96
N ARG A 5 3.19 -1.43 28.50
CA ARG A 5 3.61 -1.55 27.11
C ARG A 5 2.32 -1.65 26.28
N ARG A 6 1.80 -0.53 25.78
CA ARG A 6 0.69 -0.51 24.80
C ARG A 6 1.13 -1.36 23.60
N MET A 7 0.71 -2.63 23.57
CA MET A 7 0.85 -3.45 22.37
C MET A 7 0.03 -2.79 21.26
N ALA A 8 0.65 -2.57 20.11
CA ALA A 8 -0.07 -2.08 18.94
C ALA A 8 -1.19 -3.07 18.58
N SER A 9 -2.37 -2.55 18.22
CA SER A 9 -3.47 -3.38 17.76
C SER A 9 -3.08 -4.17 16.52
N LEU A 10 -3.79 -5.27 16.24
CA LEU A 10 -3.53 -6.09 15.05
C LEU A 10 -3.61 -5.25 13.77
N GLU A 11 -4.60 -4.37 13.68
CA GLU A 11 -4.81 -3.43 12.57
C GLU A 11 -3.58 -2.58 12.33
N ARG A 12 -3.04 -1.96 13.39
CA ARG A 12 -1.86 -1.12 13.28
C ARG A 12 -0.64 -1.91 12.83
N ARG A 13 -0.47 -3.13 13.34
CA ARG A 13 0.67 -3.97 12.95
C ARG A 13 0.59 -4.36 11.47
N VAL A 14 -0.56 -4.87 11.02
CA VAL A 14 -0.76 -5.25 9.61
C VAL A 14 -0.60 -4.04 8.69
N ALA A 15 -1.16 -2.89 9.04
CA ALA A 15 -1.01 -1.66 8.25
C ALA A 15 0.46 -1.22 8.11
N VAL A 16 1.22 -1.28 9.21
CA VAL A 16 2.65 -0.96 9.19
C VAL A 16 3.45 -1.95 8.34
N ASP A 17 3.13 -3.24 8.42
CA ASP A 17 3.82 -4.28 7.65
C ASP A 17 3.51 -4.16 6.15
N ALA A 18 2.25 -3.87 5.79
CA ALA A 18 1.83 -3.60 4.42
C ALA A 18 2.55 -2.37 3.84
N ALA A 19 2.58 -1.26 4.58
CA ALA A 19 3.26 -0.03 4.17
C ALA A 19 4.77 -0.23 3.98
N ARG A 20 5.42 -1.01 4.87
CA ARG A 20 6.85 -1.34 4.73
C ARG A 20 7.12 -2.19 3.50
N ALA A 21 6.28 -3.19 3.25
CA ALA A 21 6.43 -4.05 2.09
C ALA A 21 6.25 -3.28 0.77
N ALA A 22 5.26 -2.39 0.69
CA ALA A 22 5.08 -1.47 -0.44
C ALA A 22 6.28 -0.53 -0.61
N GLY A 23 6.77 0.08 0.48
CA GLY A 23 7.96 0.93 0.43
C GLY A 23 9.23 0.20 0.00
N HIS A 24 9.39 -1.08 0.35
CA HIS A 24 10.50 -1.91 -0.13
C HIS A 24 10.38 -2.22 -1.62
N LEU A 25 9.16 -2.51 -2.10
CA LEU A 25 8.88 -2.70 -3.52
C LEU A 25 9.28 -1.43 -4.31
N LEU A 26 8.75 -0.28 -3.92
CA LEU A 26 9.01 1.00 -4.57
C LEU A 26 10.51 1.35 -4.59
N LYS A 27 11.22 1.17 -3.46
CA LYS A 27 12.67 1.38 -3.39
C LYS A 27 13.46 0.45 -4.31
N ARG A 28 13.06 -0.82 -4.40
CA ARG A 28 13.74 -1.79 -5.27
C ARG A 28 13.57 -1.43 -6.75
N GLU A 29 12.38 -1.02 -7.15
CA GLU A 29 12.09 -0.62 -8.53
C GLU A 29 12.79 0.71 -8.88
N LEU A 30 12.93 1.64 -7.92
CA LEU A 30 13.70 2.88 -8.08
C LEU A 30 15.22 2.64 -8.22
N LEU A 31 15.78 1.73 -7.42
CA LEU A 31 17.23 1.45 -7.35
C LEU A 31 17.69 0.32 -8.30
N GLY A 32 16.77 -0.44 -8.88
CA GLY A 32 17.08 -1.52 -9.82
C GLY A 32 17.77 -1.01 -11.08
N PRO A 33 18.42 -1.89 -11.87
CA PRO A 33 19.03 -1.51 -13.13
C PRO A 33 17.95 -0.87 -13.98
N ARG A 34 17.99 0.46 -14.10
CA ARG A 34 17.01 1.28 -14.80
C ARG A 34 16.77 0.64 -16.16
N ARG A 35 15.68 -0.12 -16.28
CA ARG A 35 14.92 -0.23 -17.53
C ARG A 35 14.16 1.09 -17.74
N ILE A 36 14.81 2.22 -17.44
CA ILE A 36 14.62 3.48 -18.13
C ILE A 36 15.30 3.33 -19.49
N ALA A 37 14.92 2.25 -20.19
CA ALA A 37 14.66 2.40 -21.59
C ALA A 37 13.61 3.51 -21.64
N TYR A 38 13.80 4.49 -22.52
CA TYR A 38 12.85 5.53 -22.89
C TYR A 38 11.55 4.92 -23.48
N LYS A 39 10.94 3.97 -22.79
CA LYS A 39 9.68 3.33 -23.12
C LYS A 39 8.65 3.97 -22.20
N ASP A 40 7.98 4.95 -22.77
CA ASP A 40 6.82 5.66 -22.24
C ASP A 40 7.09 6.71 -21.12
N SER A 41 6.22 7.72 -21.10
CA SER A 41 6.31 8.91 -20.23
C SER A 41 6.61 8.56 -18.77
N PRO A 42 7.41 9.37 -18.03
CA PRO A 42 7.60 9.23 -16.58
C PRO A 42 6.30 9.03 -15.79
N THR A 43 5.20 9.64 -16.26
CA THR A 43 3.85 9.48 -15.68
C THR A 43 3.37 8.04 -15.71
N ASN A 44 3.55 7.33 -16.82
CA ASN A 44 3.08 5.94 -16.97
C ASN A 44 3.83 4.99 -16.05
N LEU A 45 5.14 5.22 -15.86
CA LEU A 45 5.96 4.42 -14.96
C LEU A 45 5.53 4.61 -13.51
N VAL A 46 5.25 5.85 -13.10
CA VAL A 46 4.79 6.17 -11.74
C VAL A 46 3.44 5.50 -11.48
N THR A 47 2.49 5.59 -12.42
CA THR A 47 1.18 4.90 -12.31
C THR A 47 1.32 3.38 -12.21
N GLU A 48 2.22 2.74 -12.97
CA GLU A 48 2.44 1.29 -12.85
C GLU A 48 2.99 0.90 -11.46
N MET A 49 3.93 1.70 -10.94
CA MET A 49 4.52 1.45 -9.62
C MET A 49 3.49 1.67 -8.50
N ASP A 50 2.66 2.70 -8.64
CA ASP A 50 1.59 3.00 -7.71
C ASP A 50 0.53 1.89 -7.66
N ALA A 51 0.04 1.45 -8.82
CA ALA A 51 -0.93 0.35 -8.92
C ALA A 51 -0.39 -0.98 -8.34
N ARG A 52 0.91 -1.25 -8.48
CA ARG A 52 1.58 -2.44 -7.89
C ARG A 52 1.72 -2.32 -6.38
N ALA A 53 2.00 -1.12 -5.86
CA ALA A 53 2.05 -0.86 -4.43
C ALA A 53 0.64 -1.00 -3.81
N GLU A 54 -0.40 -0.48 -4.47
CA GLU A 54 -1.79 -0.62 -4.02
C GLU A 54 -2.18 -2.10 -3.92
N GLU A 55 -1.89 -2.89 -4.96
CA GLU A 55 -2.21 -4.31 -5.00
C GLU A 55 -1.58 -5.08 -3.83
N LEU A 56 -0.33 -4.76 -3.52
CA LEU A 56 0.37 -5.36 -2.39
C LEU A 56 -0.31 -5.01 -1.07
N ILE A 57 -0.63 -3.73 -0.85
CA ILE A 57 -1.28 -3.24 0.38
C ILE A 57 -2.65 -3.89 0.54
N VAL A 58 -3.47 -3.87 -0.51
CA VAL A 58 -4.80 -4.50 -0.54
C VAL A 58 -4.70 -6.00 -0.27
N GLY A 59 -3.72 -6.69 -0.85
CA GLY A 59 -3.48 -8.11 -0.60
C GLY A 59 -3.18 -8.42 0.87
N CYS A 60 -2.29 -7.64 1.50
CA CYS A 60 -1.99 -7.78 2.92
C CYS A 60 -3.21 -7.53 3.81
N LEU A 61 -3.97 -6.46 3.54
CA LEU A 61 -5.14 -6.09 4.33
C LEU A 61 -6.29 -7.08 4.15
N THR A 62 -6.54 -7.57 2.93
CA THR A 62 -7.59 -8.54 2.64
C THR A 62 -7.29 -9.89 3.28
N ALA A 63 -6.01 -10.30 3.32
CA ALA A 63 -5.60 -11.54 3.99
C ALA A 63 -5.86 -11.49 5.50
N ALA A 64 -5.65 -10.34 6.14
CA ALA A 64 -5.86 -10.16 7.58
C ALA A 64 -7.32 -9.82 7.94
N PHE A 65 -8.02 -9.11 7.06
CA PHE A 65 -9.35 -8.53 7.29
C PHE A 65 -10.28 -8.76 6.07
N PRO A 66 -10.64 -10.01 5.77
CA PRO A 66 -11.37 -10.38 4.54
C PRO A 66 -12.80 -9.84 4.45
N HIS A 67 -13.30 -9.19 5.50
CA HIS A 67 -14.64 -8.61 5.56
C HIS A 67 -14.65 -7.08 5.61
N ASP A 68 -13.49 -6.43 5.66
CA ASP A 68 -13.39 -4.98 5.63
C ASP A 68 -13.56 -4.44 4.21
N ALA A 69 -14.14 -3.24 4.08
CA ALA A 69 -14.18 -2.53 2.82
C ALA A 69 -12.82 -1.90 2.50
N MET A 70 -12.55 -1.68 1.22
CA MET A 70 -11.34 -0.99 0.74
C MET A 70 -11.73 0.22 -0.10
N LEU A 71 -10.92 1.27 -0.06
CA LEU A 71 -10.97 2.42 -0.97
C LEU A 71 -9.53 2.77 -1.32
N GLY A 72 -9.09 2.38 -2.52
CA GLY A 72 -7.80 2.77 -3.09
C GLY A 72 -7.93 3.95 -4.04
N GLU A 73 -6.85 4.69 -4.22
CA GLU A 73 -6.75 5.77 -5.20
C GLU A 73 -6.88 5.24 -6.64
N GLU A 74 -6.22 4.11 -6.94
CA GLU A 74 -6.13 3.56 -8.30
C GLU A 74 -7.30 2.64 -8.64
N ARG A 75 -7.70 1.75 -7.72
CA ARG A 75 -8.74 0.74 -7.97
C ARG A 75 -10.12 1.12 -7.43
N GLY A 76 -10.24 2.24 -6.73
CA GLY A 76 -11.50 2.71 -6.17
C GLY A 76 -12.03 1.83 -5.02
N ALA A 77 -13.36 1.77 -4.89
CA ALA A 77 -14.00 1.16 -3.72
C ALA A 77 -14.34 -0.33 -3.90
N THR A 78 -14.02 -1.14 -2.90
CA THR A 78 -14.50 -2.52 -2.73
C THR A 78 -15.39 -2.61 -1.50
N ALA A 79 -16.56 -3.24 -1.65
CA ALA A 79 -17.51 -3.40 -0.55
C ALA A 79 -17.03 -4.42 0.49
N GLY A 80 -17.32 -4.14 1.76
CA GLY A 80 -17.07 -5.03 2.90
C GLY A 80 -18.34 -5.23 3.72
N ARG A 81 -18.31 -6.18 4.67
CA ARG A 81 -19.44 -6.57 5.53
C ARG A 81 -19.20 -6.27 7.01
N SER A 82 -17.97 -5.92 7.41
CA SER A 82 -17.60 -5.67 8.81
C SER A 82 -18.05 -4.30 9.34
N GLY A 83 -18.45 -3.38 8.46
CA GLY A 83 -18.69 -1.98 8.80
C GLY A 83 -17.42 -1.13 8.92
N ARG A 84 -16.22 -1.70 8.71
CA ARG A 84 -14.95 -0.97 8.65
C ARG A 84 -14.49 -0.75 7.21
N ARG A 85 -13.72 0.30 6.97
CA ARG A 85 -13.11 0.62 5.67
C ARG A 85 -11.65 1.04 5.84
N TRP A 86 -10.79 0.51 4.98
CA TRP A 86 -9.42 0.99 4.78
C TRP A 86 -9.39 1.99 3.63
N ILE A 87 -8.64 3.07 3.81
CA ILE A 87 -8.37 4.08 2.77
C ILE A 87 -6.88 3.97 2.45
N ILE A 88 -6.56 3.80 1.17
CA ILE A 88 -5.23 3.42 0.70
C ILE A 88 -4.78 4.46 -0.33
N ASP A 89 -3.61 5.05 -0.07
CA ASP A 89 -2.83 5.89 -0.96
C ASP A 89 -1.44 5.23 -1.02
N PRO A 90 -1.04 4.64 -2.17
CA PRO A 90 0.17 3.81 -2.24
C PRO A 90 1.45 4.64 -2.43
N LEU A 91 1.33 5.82 -3.02
CA LEU A 91 2.43 6.74 -3.31
C LEU A 91 1.94 8.20 -3.30
N ASP A 92 1.78 8.75 -2.11
CA ASP A 92 1.45 10.17 -1.93
C ASP A 92 2.55 11.07 -2.53
N GLY A 93 2.18 11.85 -3.54
CA GLY A 93 3.05 12.82 -4.20
C GLY A 93 3.87 12.24 -5.35
N THR A 94 3.24 12.06 -6.51
CA THR A 94 3.89 11.67 -7.79
C THR A 94 4.80 12.76 -8.40
N THR A 95 5.20 13.80 -7.64
CA THR A 95 5.97 14.98 -8.11
C THR A 95 7.12 15.41 -7.17
N ASN A 96 7.84 14.47 -6.54
CA ASN A 96 8.98 14.77 -5.64
C ASN A 96 10.35 14.45 -6.26
#